data_AF-A0A074VNQ7-F1
#
_entry.id   AF-A0A074VNQ7-F1
#
_cell.length_a   1.000
_cell.length_b   1.000
_cell.length_c   1.000
_cell.angle_alpha   90.00
_cell.angle_beta   90.00
_cell.angle_gamma   90.00
#
_symmetry.space_group_name_H-M   'P 1'
#
loop_
_entity.id
_entity.type
_entity.pdbx_description
1 polymer ?
#
loop_
_entity_poly.entity_id
_entity_poly.type
_entity_poly.pdbx_seq_one_letter_code
_entity_poly.pdbx_strand_id
1 'polypeptide(L)'
;MPSLRLISSSCVNQVSAGEAYLKRKSDPEKWKADLLQGSLYRKRRYMEDSEYRNRILSASRARHKVNQATDETYRNKRTMASLIRRCTWFREELPWKSHRPVLYTEKLVRPCTKCGVMRRDGLKIWWESVKSENHICHSCYTKADWNEMMPEGFENCRGKKDLIARMQKVGTWTEQGK
;
A
#
# COMPACT_ATOMS: atom_id res chain seq x y z
N MET A 1 -31.70 -23.68 -57.73
CA MET A 1 -32.30 -23.30 -56.44
C MET A 1 -31.18 -23.00 -55.46
N PRO A 2 -31.05 -21.77 -54.94
CA PRO A 2 -30.02 -21.46 -53.94
C PRO A 2 -30.51 -21.88 -52.54
N SER A 3 -29.66 -22.65 -51.85
CA SER A 3 -29.82 -23.04 -50.46
C SER A 3 -29.78 -21.81 -49.55
N LEU A 4 -30.89 -21.53 -48.88
CA LEU A 4 -30.97 -20.51 -47.82
C LEU A 4 -30.13 -21.00 -46.63
N ARG A 5 -28.98 -20.36 -46.40
CA ARG A 5 -28.24 -20.50 -45.14
C ARG A 5 -29.08 -19.89 -44.03
N LEU A 6 -29.61 -20.72 -43.14
CA LEU A 6 -30.20 -20.30 -41.87
C LEU A 6 -29.12 -19.56 -41.05
N ILE A 7 -29.26 -18.25 -40.92
CA ILE A 7 -28.48 -17.44 -39.98
C ILE A 7 -28.96 -17.83 -38.58
N SER A 8 -28.08 -18.45 -37.80
CA SER A 8 -28.32 -18.81 -36.40
C SER A 8 -28.65 -17.55 -35.58
N SER A 9 -29.90 -17.46 -35.12
CA SER A 9 -30.46 -16.34 -34.36
C SER A 9 -30.13 -16.43 -32.85
N SER A 10 -28.87 -16.59 -32.49
CA SER A 10 -28.44 -16.76 -31.09
C SER A 10 -27.90 -15.50 -30.40
N CYS A 11 -28.01 -14.31 -31.01
CA CYS A 11 -27.34 -13.10 -30.50
C CYS A 11 -28.24 -11.93 -30.07
N VAL A 12 -29.55 -12.12 -29.83
CA VAL A 12 -30.45 -10.97 -29.57
C VAL A 12 -30.53 -10.54 -28.10
N ASN A 13 -30.06 -11.33 -27.12
CA ASN A 13 -30.18 -10.98 -25.69
C ASN A 13 -28.87 -11.14 -24.90
N GLN A 14 -27.72 -10.81 -25.49
CA GLN A 14 -26.48 -10.73 -24.71
C GLN A 14 -26.41 -9.39 -24.00
N VAL A 15 -26.90 -9.36 -22.75
CA VAL A 15 -26.58 -8.28 -21.81
C VAL A 15 -25.07 -8.10 -21.81
N SER A 16 -24.59 -6.90 -22.08
CA SER A 16 -23.16 -6.66 -22.18
C SER A 16 -22.47 -7.05 -20.87
N ALA A 17 -21.22 -7.49 -20.93
CA ALA A 17 -20.46 -7.84 -19.74
C ALA A 17 -20.42 -6.68 -18.71
N GLY A 18 -20.49 -5.44 -19.19
CA GLY A 18 -20.60 -4.22 -18.38
C GLY A 18 -21.95 -4.10 -17.65
N GLU A 19 -23.07 -4.29 -18.35
CA GLU A 19 -24.41 -4.26 -17.74
C GLU A 19 -24.61 -5.39 -16.73
N ALA A 20 -24.11 -6.59 -17.03
CA ALA A 20 -24.12 -7.72 -16.10
C ALA A 20 -23.28 -7.44 -14.84
N TYR A 21 -22.17 -6.71 -14.97
CA TYR A 21 -21.34 -6.27 -13.84
C TYR A 21 -22.07 -5.23 -12.98
N LEU A 22 -22.68 -4.22 -13.60
CA LEU A 22 -23.42 -3.16 -12.89
C LEU A 22 -24.62 -3.74 -12.12
N LYS A 23 -25.39 -4.63 -12.75
CA LYS A 23 -26.52 -5.32 -12.11
C LYS A 23 -26.10 -6.22 -10.95
N ARG A 24 -24.89 -6.77 -10.98
CA ARG A 24 -24.33 -7.56 -9.87
C ARG A 24 -23.88 -6.68 -8.72
N LYS A 25 -23.35 -5.49 -9.03
CA LYS A 25 -22.88 -4.50 -8.05
C LYS A 25 -24.03 -3.72 -7.40
N SER A 26 -25.19 -3.62 -8.06
CA SER A 26 -26.36 -2.91 -7.53
C SER A 26 -27.02 -3.60 -6.34
N ASP A 27 -26.78 -4.89 -6.14
CA ASP A 27 -27.14 -5.63 -4.93
C ASP A 27 -25.89 -5.74 -4.02
N PRO A 28 -25.81 -4.95 -2.93
CA PRO A 28 -24.63 -4.92 -2.08
C PRO A 28 -24.37 -6.25 -1.35
N GLU A 29 -25.40 -7.01 -1.02
CA GLU A 29 -25.27 -8.27 -0.28
C GLU A 29 -24.76 -9.37 -1.21
N LYS A 30 -25.38 -9.53 -2.37
CA LYS A 30 -24.96 -10.48 -3.40
C LYS A 30 -23.56 -10.15 -3.90
N TRP A 31 -23.23 -8.88 -4.10
CA TRP A 31 -21.88 -8.45 -4.46
C TRP A 31 -20.84 -8.83 -3.40
N LYS A 32 -21.13 -8.61 -2.12
CA LYS A 32 -20.25 -9.02 -1.02
C LYS A 32 -20.07 -10.54 -0.97
N ALA A 33 -21.14 -11.31 -1.15
CA ALA A 33 -21.10 -12.77 -1.19
C ALA A 33 -20.24 -13.31 -2.34
N ASP A 34 -20.42 -12.78 -3.56
CA ASP A 34 -19.62 -13.15 -4.74
C ASP A 34 -18.13 -12.85 -4.53
N LEU A 35 -17.81 -11.67 -3.96
CA LEU A 35 -16.43 -11.31 -3.62
C LEU A 35 -15.82 -12.26 -2.59
N LEU A 36 -16.60 -12.64 -1.57
CA LEU A 36 -16.18 -13.57 -0.53
C LEU A 36 -15.92 -14.95 -1.13
N GLN A 37 -16.85 -15.49 -1.91
CA GLN A 37 -16.72 -16.79 -2.57
C GLN A 37 -15.49 -16.82 -3.48
N GLY A 38 -15.28 -15.79 -4.30
CA GLY A 38 -14.09 -15.67 -5.13
C GLY A 38 -12.79 -15.60 -4.31
N SER A 39 -12.83 -14.95 -3.14
CA SER A 39 -11.69 -14.88 -2.22
C SER A 39 -11.37 -16.24 -1.59
N LEU A 40 -12.40 -16.97 -1.16
CA LEU A 40 -12.29 -18.32 -0.60
C LEU A 40 -11.75 -19.32 -1.62
N TYR A 41 -12.27 -19.31 -2.85
CA TYR A 41 -11.76 -20.15 -3.94
C TYR A 41 -10.26 -19.91 -4.19
N ARG A 42 -9.85 -18.65 -4.32
CA ARG A 42 -8.44 -18.30 -4.52
C ARG A 42 -7.55 -18.75 -3.36
N LYS A 43 -8.04 -18.58 -2.12
CA LYS A 43 -7.33 -19.02 -0.91
C LYS A 43 -7.18 -20.54 -0.89
N ARG A 44 -8.24 -21.28 -1.17
CA ARG A 44 -8.24 -22.74 -1.24
C ARG A 44 -7.25 -23.25 -2.28
N ARG A 45 -7.36 -22.74 -3.52
CA ARG A 45 -6.44 -23.10 -4.60
C ARG A 45 -4.98 -22.81 -4.25
N TYR A 46 -4.71 -21.68 -3.59
CA TYR A 46 -3.35 -21.36 -3.14
C TYR A 46 -2.79 -22.34 -2.10
N MET A 47 -3.65 -22.96 -1.29
CA MET A 47 -3.24 -23.94 -0.26
C MET A 47 -3.09 -25.35 -0.82
N GLU A 48 -3.98 -25.76 -1.73
CA GLU A 48 -4.06 -27.14 -2.24
C GLU A 48 -3.17 -27.37 -3.48
N ASP A 49 -3.05 -26.38 -4.37
CA ASP A 49 -2.34 -26.50 -5.65
C ASP A 49 -0.94 -25.89 -5.54
N SER A 50 0.06 -26.76 -5.37
CA SER A 50 1.46 -26.36 -5.19
C SER A 50 2.07 -25.72 -6.43
N GLU A 51 1.66 -26.13 -7.64
CA GLU A 51 2.11 -25.55 -8.90
C GLU A 51 1.58 -24.12 -9.05
N TYR A 52 0.29 -23.93 -8.81
CA TYR A 52 -0.33 -22.60 -8.80
C TYR A 52 0.34 -21.69 -7.77
N ARG A 53 0.56 -22.18 -6.54
CA ARG A 53 1.27 -21.44 -5.49
C ARG A 53 2.67 -21.03 -5.93
N ASN A 54 3.44 -21.96 -6.48
CA ASN A 54 4.80 -21.71 -6.94
C ASN A 54 4.85 -20.68 -8.08
N ARG A 55 3.93 -20.75 -9.04
CA ARG A 55 3.80 -19.76 -10.12
C ARG A 55 3.48 -18.35 -9.59
N ILE A 56 2.59 -18.23 -8.62
CA ILE A 56 2.26 -16.94 -7.98
C ILE A 56 3.48 -16.40 -7.23
N LEU A 57 4.20 -17.26 -6.49
CA LEU A 57 5.39 -16.87 -5.74
C LEU A 57 6.54 -16.46 -6.68
N SER A 58 6.78 -17.21 -7.77
CA SER A 58 7.84 -16.89 -8.75
C SER A 58 7.57 -15.55 -9.43
N ALA A 59 6.34 -15.32 -9.91
CA ALA A 59 5.94 -14.04 -10.48
C ALA A 59 6.05 -12.89 -9.46
N SER A 60 5.68 -13.14 -8.19
CA SER A 60 5.82 -12.15 -7.12
C SER A 60 7.30 -11.80 -6.85
N ARG A 61 8.19 -12.80 -6.83
CA ARG A 61 9.64 -12.58 -6.64
C ARG A 61 10.25 -11.82 -7.82
N ALA A 62 9.87 -12.17 -9.05
CA ALA A 62 10.33 -11.47 -10.25
C ALA A 62 9.92 -9.98 -10.22
N ARG A 63 8.63 -9.69 -9.96
CA ARG A 63 8.15 -8.31 -9.79
C ARG A 63 8.87 -7.59 -8.66
N HIS A 64 9.10 -8.26 -7.53
CA HIS A 64 9.84 -7.67 -6.44
C HIS A 64 11.26 -7.27 -6.87
N LYS A 65 11.99 -8.16 -7.55
CA LYS A 65 13.35 -7.88 -8.04
C LYS A 65 13.38 -6.69 -8.99
N VAL A 66 12.45 -6.64 -9.94
CA VAL A 66 12.33 -5.53 -10.89
C VAL A 66 12.05 -4.22 -10.15
N ASN A 67 11.01 -4.16 -9.32
CA ASN A 67 10.66 -2.94 -8.58
C ASN A 67 11.80 -2.49 -7.65
N GLN A 68 12.52 -3.43 -7.03
CA GLN A 68 13.66 -3.10 -6.18
C GLN A 68 14.79 -2.45 -6.99
N ALA A 69 15.00 -2.84 -8.25
CA ALA A 69 16.02 -2.28 -9.13
C ALA A 69 15.58 -0.95 -9.76
N THR A 70 14.33 -0.83 -10.20
CA THR A 70 13.90 0.29 -11.04
C THR A 70 13.08 1.35 -10.31
N ASP A 71 12.29 0.97 -9.31
CA ASP A 71 11.29 1.86 -8.68
C ASP A 71 11.82 2.42 -7.36
N GLU A 72 12.24 3.68 -7.39
CA GLU A 72 12.71 4.38 -6.20
C GLU A 72 11.59 4.57 -5.17
N THR A 73 10.36 4.87 -5.60
CA THR A 73 9.22 5.03 -4.70
C THR A 73 8.95 3.72 -3.95
N TYR A 74 9.06 2.58 -4.62
CA TYR A 74 8.94 1.26 -4.00
C TYR A 74 10.03 1.03 -2.95
N ARG A 75 11.29 1.35 -3.25
CA ARG A 75 12.40 1.26 -2.29
C ARG A 75 12.17 2.15 -1.08
N ASN A 76 11.88 3.43 -1.32
CA ASN A 76 11.70 4.45 -0.28
C ASN A 76 10.57 4.06 0.68
N LYS A 77 9.43 3.63 0.13
CA LYS A 77 8.30 3.13 0.91
C LYS A 77 8.69 1.96 1.80
N ARG A 78 9.44 0.97 1.27
CA ARG A 78 9.87 -0.20 2.07
C ARG A 78 10.87 0.17 3.15
N THR A 79 11.87 0.98 2.82
CA THR A 79 12.89 1.45 3.78
C THR A 79 12.24 2.22 4.91
N MET A 80 11.41 3.22 4.58
CA MET A 80 10.69 4.03 5.57
C MET A 80 9.79 3.17 6.47
N ALA A 81 9.03 2.24 5.90
CA ALA A 81 8.20 1.34 6.69
C ALA A 81 9.01 0.38 7.59
N SER A 82 10.23 0.01 7.20
CA SER A 82 11.13 -0.81 8.00
C SER A 82 11.67 0.00 9.19
N LEU A 83 12.13 1.23 8.95
CA LEU A 83 12.64 2.13 9.98
C LEU A 83 11.59 2.42 11.04
N ILE A 84 10.38 2.83 10.64
CA ILE A 84 9.26 3.12 11.56
C ILE A 84 8.91 1.93 12.46
N ARG A 85 8.97 0.71 11.91
CA ARG A 85 8.62 -0.50 12.69
C ARG A 85 9.71 -0.97 13.62
N ARG A 86 10.98 -0.75 13.27
CA ARG A 86 12.13 -1.33 13.97
C ARG A 86 12.84 -0.36 14.90
N CYS A 87 12.60 0.95 14.75
CA CYS A 87 13.28 1.99 15.50
C CYS A 87 12.22 2.93 16.11
N THR A 88 12.04 2.83 17.43
CA THR A 88 11.09 3.67 18.18
C THR A 88 11.53 5.12 18.16
N TRP A 89 12.80 5.40 18.47
CA TRP A 89 13.42 6.73 18.42
C TRP A 89 13.24 7.42 17.05
N PHE A 90 13.31 6.66 15.95
CA PHE A 90 13.14 7.22 14.59
C PHE A 90 11.75 7.84 14.42
N ARG A 91 10.75 7.26 15.07
CA ARG A 91 9.37 7.75 15.05
C ARG A 91 9.16 8.88 16.06
N GLU A 92 9.67 8.71 17.27
CA GLU A 92 9.26 9.51 18.44
C GLU A 92 10.17 10.70 18.74
N GLU A 93 11.46 10.61 18.41
CA GLU A 93 12.47 11.58 18.86
C GLU A 93 12.95 12.52 17.74
N LEU A 94 12.71 12.18 16.47
CA LEU A 94 13.23 12.97 15.35
C LEU A 94 12.35 14.19 15.00
N PRO A 95 12.97 15.32 14.59
CA PRO A 95 12.23 16.53 14.23
C PRO A 95 11.61 16.40 12.83
N TRP A 96 10.37 15.93 12.76
CA TRP A 96 9.64 15.78 11.51
C TRP A 96 9.14 17.13 10.96
N LYS A 97 9.40 17.38 9.67
CA LYS A 97 9.08 18.65 8.99
C LYS A 97 7.58 18.90 8.84
N SER A 98 6.87 17.92 8.23
CA SER A 98 5.47 18.08 7.82
C SER A 98 4.54 17.13 8.55
N HIS A 99 4.88 15.85 8.57
CA HIS A 99 4.11 14.81 9.23
C HIS A 99 5.05 13.88 9.99
N ARG A 100 4.63 13.49 11.20
CA ARG A 100 5.31 12.46 11.98
C ARG A 100 4.64 11.10 11.75
N PRO A 101 5.40 10.00 11.72
CA PRO A 101 4.83 8.68 11.59
C PRO A 101 4.18 8.27 12.92
N VAL A 102 3.07 7.55 12.85
CA VAL A 102 2.42 6.92 13.99
C VAL A 102 2.20 5.45 13.66
N LEU A 103 2.72 4.59 14.53
CA LEU A 103 2.59 3.13 14.41
C LEU A 103 1.56 2.65 15.43
N TYR A 104 0.41 2.24 14.95
CA TYR A 104 -0.67 1.67 15.75
C TYR A 104 -0.45 0.17 15.97
N THR A 105 -0.78 -0.32 17.17
CA THR A 105 -0.76 -1.74 17.50
C THR A 105 -1.71 -2.53 16.61
N GLU A 106 -2.95 -2.03 16.47
CA GLU A 106 -3.97 -2.56 15.59
C GLU A 106 -4.08 -1.77 14.29
N LYS A 107 -4.67 -2.39 13.26
CA LYS A 107 -4.91 -1.69 11.99
C LYS A 107 -6.03 -0.68 12.17
N LEU A 108 -5.75 0.58 11.88
CA LEU A 108 -6.73 1.66 11.95
C LEU A 108 -7.36 1.89 10.58
N VAL A 109 -8.69 1.80 10.50
CA VAL A 109 -9.49 2.15 9.32
C VAL A 109 -9.92 3.60 9.44
N ARG A 110 -9.31 4.48 8.64
CA ARG A 110 -9.71 5.88 8.49
C ARG A 110 -9.48 6.35 7.04
N PRO A 111 -10.17 7.39 6.55
CA PRO A 111 -9.91 7.96 5.23
C PRO A 111 -8.60 8.74 5.21
N CYS A 112 -7.80 8.61 4.16
CA CYS A 112 -6.59 9.45 4.00
C CYS A 112 -6.98 10.85 3.54
N THR A 113 -6.58 11.91 4.25
CA THR A 113 -6.93 13.30 3.87
C THR A 113 -6.41 13.69 2.48
N LYS A 114 -5.29 13.11 2.03
CA LYS A 114 -4.70 13.40 0.71
C LYS A 114 -5.33 12.65 -0.46
N CYS A 115 -5.82 11.42 -0.26
CA CYS A 115 -6.34 10.61 -1.39
C CYS A 115 -7.80 10.16 -1.22
N GLY A 116 -8.45 10.48 -0.11
CA GLY A 116 -9.83 10.07 0.20
C GLY A 116 -10.03 8.56 0.39
N VAL A 117 -9.05 7.73 0.06
CA VAL A 117 -9.21 6.27 0.07
C VAL A 117 -9.29 5.75 1.50
N MET A 118 -10.43 5.13 1.83
CA MET A 118 -10.61 4.31 3.02
C MET A 118 -10.18 2.87 2.73
N ARG A 119 -9.10 2.42 3.38
CA ARG A 119 -8.58 1.06 3.18
C ARG A 119 -9.37 0.09 4.06
N ARG A 120 -10.05 -0.89 3.45
CA ARG A 120 -10.94 -1.83 4.17
C ARG A 120 -10.27 -2.52 5.36
N ASP A 121 -9.03 -3.01 5.18
CA ASP A 121 -8.31 -3.70 6.24
C ASP A 121 -7.58 -2.74 7.20
N GLY A 122 -7.66 -1.42 6.97
CA GLY A 122 -6.92 -0.43 7.72
C GLY A 122 -5.41 -0.45 7.47
N LEU A 123 -4.71 0.46 8.13
CA LEU A 123 -3.25 0.57 8.11
C LEU A 123 -2.72 0.69 9.53
N LYS A 124 -1.57 0.06 9.80
CA LYS A 124 -0.84 0.26 11.07
C LYS A 124 0.02 1.53 11.07
N ILE A 125 0.50 1.94 9.90
CA ILE A 125 1.35 3.14 9.76
C ILE A 125 0.52 4.25 9.14
N TRP A 126 0.40 5.33 9.89
CA TRP A 126 -0.16 6.60 9.44
C TRP A 126 0.84 7.72 9.63
N TRP A 127 0.60 8.84 8.97
CA TRP A 127 1.38 10.05 9.09
C TRP A 127 0.46 11.18 9.54
N GLU A 128 0.77 11.79 10.66
CA GLU A 128 -0.04 12.85 11.27
C GLU A 128 0.69 14.17 11.10
N SER A 129 -0.04 15.18 10.63
CA SER A 129 0.51 16.50 10.39
C SER A 129 0.98 17.11 11.70
N VAL A 130 2.13 17.78 11.66
CA VAL A 130 2.69 18.48 12.82
C VAL A 130 1.93 19.78 13.11
N LYS A 131 1.30 20.39 12.09
CA LYS A 131 0.64 21.70 12.18
C LYS A 131 -0.88 21.65 12.23
N SER A 132 -1.49 20.52 11.88
CA SER A 132 -2.94 20.38 11.72
C SER A 132 -3.38 18.98 12.11
N GLU A 133 -4.69 18.76 12.32
CA GLU A 133 -5.24 17.44 12.64
C GLU A 133 -5.38 16.51 11.41
N ASN A 134 -4.63 16.81 10.35
CA ASN A 134 -4.64 16.04 9.12
C ASN A 134 -3.83 14.75 9.24
N HIS A 135 -4.33 13.67 8.62
CA HIS A 135 -3.64 12.38 8.60
C HIS A 135 -3.64 11.76 7.20
N ILE A 136 -2.47 11.28 6.78
CA ILE A 136 -2.29 10.69 5.47
C ILE A 136 -1.77 9.26 5.56
N CYS A 137 -2.16 8.44 4.59
CA CYS A 137 -1.71 7.06 4.53
C CYS A 137 -0.22 6.98 4.19
N HIS A 138 0.43 5.91 4.65
CA HIS A 138 1.84 5.68 4.38
C HIS A 138 2.19 5.74 2.89
N SER A 139 1.32 5.25 2.01
CA SER A 139 1.57 5.29 0.57
C SER A 139 1.47 6.69 -0.06
N CYS A 140 0.77 7.63 0.57
CA CYS A 140 0.66 9.00 0.08
C CYS A 140 1.84 9.85 0.53
N TYR A 141 2.33 9.61 1.75
CA TYR A 141 3.55 10.24 2.26
C TYR A 141 4.75 9.81 1.43
N THR A 142 4.90 8.50 1.15
CA THR A 142 6.10 7.97 0.50
C THR A 142 6.19 8.23 -1.01
N LYS A 143 5.31 9.08 -1.57
CA LYS A 143 5.36 9.54 -2.95
C LYS A 143 6.16 10.84 -3.11
N ALA A 144 6.41 11.55 -2.02
CA ALA A 144 7.26 12.74 -2.01
C ALA A 144 8.73 12.36 -2.29
N ASP A 145 9.58 13.35 -2.54
CA ASP A 145 11.02 13.14 -2.63
C ASP A 145 11.60 12.69 -1.28
N TRP A 146 12.69 11.92 -1.30
CA TRP A 146 13.31 11.41 -0.06
C TRP A 146 13.69 12.52 0.90
N ASN A 147 14.25 13.62 0.41
CA ASN A 147 14.72 14.71 1.27
C ASN A 147 13.55 15.46 1.93
N GLU A 148 12.39 15.51 1.27
CA GLU A 148 11.15 16.05 1.83
C GLU A 148 10.53 15.11 2.87
N MET A 149 10.64 13.79 2.63
CA MET A 149 10.13 12.77 3.53
C MET A 149 10.93 12.66 4.82
N MET A 150 12.23 12.95 4.78
CA MET A 150 13.11 12.74 5.93
C MET A 150 12.94 13.83 7.00
N PRO A 151 13.15 13.50 8.28
CA PRO A 151 13.26 14.48 9.36
C PRO A 151 14.34 15.53 9.06
N GLU A 152 14.20 16.69 9.68
CA GLU A 152 15.14 17.79 9.54
C GLU A 152 16.54 17.39 10.03
N GLY A 153 17.56 17.61 9.19
CA GLY A 153 18.95 17.24 9.47
C GLY A 153 19.33 15.79 9.14
N PHE A 154 18.39 14.99 8.63
CA PHE A 154 18.56 13.58 8.24
C PHE A 154 18.27 13.30 6.76
N GLU A 155 18.20 14.34 5.92
CA GLU A 155 17.85 14.27 4.49
C GLU A 155 18.75 13.31 3.70
N ASN A 156 20.05 13.35 4.01
CA ASN A 156 21.06 12.56 3.30
C ASN A 156 21.16 11.10 3.79
N CYS A 157 20.39 10.71 4.81
CA CYS A 157 20.45 9.35 5.35
C CYS A 157 19.57 8.42 4.52
N ARG A 158 20.13 7.33 3.96
CA ARG A 158 19.39 6.39 3.10
C ARG A 158 19.10 5.06 3.80
N GLY A 159 19.73 4.81 4.94
CA GLY A 159 19.50 3.61 5.73
C GLY A 159 19.69 3.78 7.23
N LYS A 160 19.38 2.71 7.97
CA LYS A 160 19.51 2.66 9.43
C LYS A 160 20.93 2.97 9.92
N LYS A 161 21.96 2.50 9.19
CA LYS A 161 23.36 2.75 9.54
C LYS A 161 23.68 4.24 9.48
N ASP A 162 23.31 4.91 8.39
CA ASP A 162 23.50 6.35 8.21
C ASP A 162 22.75 7.13 9.28
N LEU A 163 21.52 6.71 9.59
CA LEU A 163 20.71 7.35 10.63
C LEU A 163 21.34 7.22 12.01
N ILE A 164 21.85 6.04 12.39
CA ILE A 164 22.56 5.85 13.66
C ILE A 164 23.84 6.68 13.69
N ALA A 165 24.64 6.65 12.62
CA ALA A 165 25.88 7.43 12.56
C ALA A 165 25.59 8.94 12.63
N ARG A 166 24.53 9.41 11.98
CA ARG A 166 24.08 10.79 12.05
C ARG A 166 23.58 11.13 13.45
N MET A 167 22.77 10.26 14.06
CA MET A 167 22.26 10.43 15.42
C MET A 167 23.37 10.40 16.46
N GLN A 168 24.48 9.68 16.25
CA GLN A 168 25.65 9.75 17.13
C GLN A 168 26.41 11.07 16.96
N LYS A 169 26.54 11.57 15.72
CA LYS A 169 27.12 12.90 15.45
C LYS A 169 26.24 14.06 15.95
N VAL A 170 24.94 13.84 16.03
CA VAL A 170 23.95 14.75 16.61
C VAL A 170 23.69 14.42 18.09
N GLY A 171 24.19 13.31 18.61
CA GLY A 171 24.06 12.90 20.02
C GLY A 171 25.02 13.68 20.92
N THR A 172 25.93 14.45 20.33
CA THR A 172 26.61 15.58 20.97
C THR A 172 25.72 16.83 21.09
N TRP A 173 24.43 16.73 20.74
CA TRP A 173 23.48 17.82 20.59
C TRP A 173 22.26 17.63 21.50
N THR A 174 22.49 17.42 22.79
CA THR A 174 21.51 17.68 23.87
C THR A 174 22.22 18.07 25.18
N GLU A 175 22.94 19.20 25.15
CA GLU A 175 23.27 19.96 26.38
C GLU A 175 23.02 21.47 26.22
N GLN A 176 22.24 21.90 25.21
CA GLN A 176 21.83 23.30 25.12
C GLN A 176 20.33 23.40 24.80
N GLY A 177 19.55 23.74 25.82
CA GLY A 177 18.26 24.39 25.63
C GLY A 177 17.04 23.66 26.20
N LYS A 178 17.01 23.42 27.51
CA LYS A 178 15.99 23.96 28.43
C LYS A 178 16.27 23.54 29.87
#